data_AF-A0A0F4NI63-F1
#
_entry.id   AF-A0A0F4NI63-F1
#
_cell.length_a   1.000
_cell.length_b   1.000
_cell.length_c   1.000
_cell.angle_alpha   90.00
_cell.angle_beta   90.00
_cell.angle_gamma   90.00
#
_symmetry.space_group_name_H-M   'P 1'
#
loop_
_entity.id
_entity.type
_entity.pdbx_description
1 polymer ?
#
loop_
_entity_poly.entity_id
_entity_poly.type
_entity_poly.pdbx_seq_one_letter_code
_entity_poly.pdbx_strand_id
1 'polypeptide(L)'
;MKTNFSVDRAPKRSDEPIWWGLFGAGGTWFAMITPVTILVLGVLAPLGIINAEALSYERVADFSTSIIGALFIIGTLALPMWHAMHRVHHGMHDLKFHTGIVGKVACYAFAGLISALSVIFIFMV
;
A
#
# COMPACT_ATOMS: atom_id res chain seq x y z
N MET A 1 33.47 21.68 -25.54
CA MET A 1 32.06 21.54 -25.93
C MET A 1 31.21 22.42 -25.03
N LYS A 2 30.54 23.45 -25.57
CA LYS A 2 29.48 24.16 -24.83
C LYS A 2 28.23 23.31 -24.95
N THR A 3 27.72 22.81 -23.84
CA THR A 3 26.47 22.06 -23.86
C THR A 3 25.30 23.03 -24.04
N ASN A 4 24.44 22.76 -25.04
CA ASN A 4 23.27 23.59 -25.39
C ASN A 4 22.07 23.36 -24.46
N PHE A 5 22.28 23.32 -23.14
CA PHE A 5 21.16 23.22 -22.19
C PHE A 5 21.17 24.37 -21.19
N SER A 6 19.97 24.92 -20.96
CA SER A 6 19.70 25.90 -19.92
C SER A 6 19.19 25.16 -18.67
N VAL A 7 19.79 25.43 -17.52
CA VAL A 7 19.36 24.88 -16.22
C VAL A 7 18.62 25.97 -15.47
N ASP A 8 17.41 25.66 -15.01
CA ASP A 8 16.66 26.53 -14.10
C ASP A 8 17.41 26.67 -12.78
N ARG A 9 17.75 27.91 -12.40
CA ARG A 9 18.47 28.23 -11.15
C ARG A 9 17.56 28.39 -9.94
N ALA A 10 16.24 28.39 -10.13
CA ALA A 10 15.24 28.48 -9.07
C ALA A 10 14.07 27.49 -9.31
N PRO A 11 14.35 26.19 -9.41
CA PRO A 11 13.33 25.20 -9.75
C PRO A 11 12.25 25.10 -8.67
N LYS A 12 11.02 24.81 -9.10
CA LYS A 12 9.93 24.46 -8.18
C LYS A 12 10.27 23.18 -7.44
N ARG A 13 10.13 23.19 -6.10
CA ARG A 13 10.32 21.99 -5.26
C ARG A 13 9.28 20.93 -5.62
N SER A 14 9.74 19.69 -5.80
CA SER A 14 8.88 18.53 -6.03
C SER A 14 8.12 18.13 -4.76
N ASP A 15 6.91 17.62 -4.93
CA ASP A 15 6.08 17.00 -3.89
C ASP A 15 6.42 15.52 -3.67
N GLU A 16 7.34 14.96 -4.46
CA GLU A 16 7.81 13.57 -4.37
C GLU A 16 8.18 13.08 -2.96
N PRO A 17 8.80 13.89 -2.07
CA PRO A 17 9.14 13.42 -0.72
C PRO A 17 7.94 12.92 0.11
N ILE A 18 6.72 13.42 -0.15
CA ILE A 18 5.50 12.95 0.52
C ILE A 18 5.17 11.52 0.08
N TRP A 19 5.12 11.31 -1.24
CA TRP A 19 4.80 10.02 -1.84
C TRP A 19 5.88 8.98 -1.57
N TRP A 20 7.15 9.41 -1.60
CA TRP A 20 8.29 8.57 -1.32
C TRP A 20 8.33 8.09 0.13
N GLY A 21 7.91 8.94 1.09
CA GLY A 21 7.78 8.53 2.50
C GLY A 21 6.77 7.40 2.69
N LEU A 22 5.59 7.51 2.08
CA LEU A 22 4.57 6.47 2.11
C LEU A 22 5.00 5.20 1.36
N PHE A 23 5.68 5.37 0.23
CA PHE A 23 6.30 4.26 -0.52
C PHE A 23 7.36 3.53 0.32
N GLY A 24 8.21 4.25 1.04
CA GLY A 24 9.26 3.69 1.88
C GLY A 24 8.67 2.89 3.04
N ALA A 25 7.78 3.49 3.83
CA ALA A 25 7.08 2.80 4.92
C ALA A 25 6.27 1.60 4.41
N GLY A 26 5.57 1.78 3.29
CA GLY A 26 4.85 0.71 2.59
C GLY A 26 5.75 -0.45 2.18
N GLY A 27 6.94 -0.14 1.67
CA GLY A 27 7.92 -1.13 1.24
C GLY A 27 8.51 -1.92 2.39
N THR A 28 8.78 -1.25 3.52
CA THR A 28 9.23 -1.93 4.73
C THR A 28 8.17 -2.89 5.27
N TRP A 29 6.90 -2.45 5.34
CA TRP A 29 5.80 -3.35 5.75
C TRP A 29 5.65 -4.53 4.78
N PHE A 30 5.67 -4.24 3.47
CA PHE A 30 5.57 -5.25 2.43
C PHE A 30 6.68 -6.31 2.55
N ALA A 31 7.91 -5.89 2.83
CA ALA A 31 9.03 -6.81 2.95
C ALA A 31 8.97 -7.65 4.24
N MET A 32 8.56 -7.05 5.35
CA MET A 32 8.67 -7.68 6.67
C MET A 32 7.43 -8.51 7.06
N ILE A 33 6.22 -8.06 6.70
CA ILE A 33 4.97 -8.59 7.25
C ILE A 33 4.14 -9.31 6.19
N THR A 34 4.04 -8.76 4.97
CA THR A 34 3.21 -9.34 3.91
C THR A 34 3.53 -10.81 3.60
N PRO A 35 4.79 -11.32 3.63
CA PRO A 35 5.07 -12.72 3.35
C PRO A 35 4.35 -13.68 4.30
N VAL A 36 4.36 -13.40 5.61
CA VAL A 36 3.69 -14.27 6.58
C VAL A 36 2.18 -14.13 6.50
N THR A 37 1.65 -12.93 6.22
CA THR A 37 0.21 -12.73 6.01
C THR A 37 -0.29 -13.55 4.82
N ILE A 38 0.43 -13.54 3.69
CA ILE A 38 0.08 -14.34 2.51
C ILE A 38 0.20 -15.83 2.81
N LEU A 39 1.28 -16.25 3.49
CA LEU A 39 1.45 -17.65 3.87
C LEU A 39 0.27 -18.15 4.72
N VAL A 40 -0.09 -17.42 5.77
CA VAL A 40 -1.16 -17.84 6.69
C VAL A 40 -2.53 -17.81 6.01
N LEU A 41 -2.92 -16.67 5.43
CA LEU A 41 -4.28 -16.46 4.90
C LEU A 41 -4.48 -17.04 3.50
N GLY A 42 -3.46 -16.98 2.65
CA GLY A 42 -3.54 -17.38 1.24
C GLY A 42 -3.12 -18.82 0.98
N VAL A 43 -2.37 -19.47 1.91
CA VAL A 43 -1.83 -20.83 1.70
C VAL A 43 -2.23 -21.78 2.82
N LEU A 44 -1.79 -21.54 4.06
CA LEU A 44 -1.94 -22.52 5.15
C LEU A 44 -3.40 -22.74 5.55
N ALA A 45 -4.18 -21.67 5.66
CA ALA A 45 -5.60 -21.78 6.01
C ALA A 45 -6.44 -22.42 4.88
N PRO A 46 -6.34 -22.00 3.61
CA PRO A 46 -7.06 -22.66 2.51
C PRO A 46 -6.69 -24.14 2.32
N LEU A 47 -5.46 -24.55 2.65
CA LEU A 47 -5.03 -25.95 2.59
C LEU A 47 -5.42 -26.77 3.83
N GLY A 48 -6.08 -26.17 4.84
CA GLY A 48 -6.46 -26.87 6.06
C GLY A 48 -5.30 -27.26 6.97
N ILE A 49 -4.11 -26.67 6.77
CA ILE A 49 -2.93 -26.92 7.61
C ILE A 49 -3.10 -26.25 8.99
N ILE A 50 -3.78 -25.10 9.02
CA ILE A 50 -4.19 -24.44 10.25
C ILE A 50 -5.60 -24.92 10.62
N ASN A 51 -5.86 -25.15 11.91
CA ASN A 51 -7.18 -25.49 12.41
C ASN A 51 -8.21 -24.43 11.95
N ALA A 52 -9.32 -24.88 11.35
CA ALA A 52 -10.39 -24.01 10.87
C ALA A 52 -10.93 -23.07 11.97
N GLU A 53 -10.96 -23.51 13.23
CA GLU A 53 -11.38 -22.70 14.37
C GLU A 53 -10.43 -21.52 14.64
N ALA A 54 -9.16 -21.59 14.24
CA ALA A 54 -8.20 -20.52 14.46
C ALA A 54 -8.53 -19.24 13.67
N LEU A 55 -9.27 -19.39 12.56
CA LEU A 55 -9.78 -18.30 11.71
C LEU A 55 -11.31 -18.33 11.64
N SER A 56 -11.99 -18.79 12.71
CA SER A 56 -13.44 -18.66 12.80
C SER A 56 -13.86 -17.19 12.72
N TYR A 57 -15.09 -16.96 12.28
CA TYR A 57 -15.63 -15.61 12.16
C TYR A 57 -15.51 -14.83 13.48
N GLU A 58 -15.88 -15.45 14.60
CA GLU A 58 -15.87 -14.86 15.93
C GLU A 58 -14.45 -14.45 16.35
N ARG A 59 -13.46 -15.34 16.15
CA ARG A 59 -12.06 -15.04 16.50
C ARG A 59 -11.47 -13.92 15.64
N VAL A 60 -11.79 -13.89 14.36
CA VAL A 60 -11.30 -12.84 13.45
C VAL A 60 -12.00 -11.51 13.75
N ALA A 61 -13.30 -11.53 14.05
CA ALA A 61 -14.05 -10.35 14.46
C ALA A 61 -13.49 -9.75 15.77
N ASP A 62 -13.29 -10.57 16.79
CA ASP A 62 -12.68 -10.17 18.07
C ASP A 62 -11.27 -9.61 17.88
N PHE A 63 -10.46 -10.24 17.02
CA PHE A 63 -9.13 -9.72 16.69
C PHE A 63 -9.23 -8.35 15.98
N SER A 64 -10.09 -8.24 14.97
CA SER A 64 -10.22 -7.03 14.16
C SER A 64 -10.73 -5.82 14.94
N THR A 65 -11.54 -6.04 15.98
CA THR A 65 -12.07 -4.99 16.85
C THR A 65 -11.14 -4.65 18.02
N SER A 66 -10.08 -5.44 18.25
CA SER A 66 -8.99 -5.05 19.15
C SER A 66 -8.12 -3.95 18.54
N ILE A 67 -7.54 -3.07 19.37
CA ILE A 67 -6.68 -1.97 18.90
C ILE A 67 -5.51 -2.49 18.05
N ILE A 68 -4.83 -3.54 18.50
CA ILE A 68 -3.67 -4.09 17.80
C ILE A 68 -4.09 -4.75 16.49
N GLY A 69 -5.18 -5.54 16.50
CA GLY A 69 -5.64 -6.21 15.29
C GLY A 69 -6.20 -5.24 14.24
N ALA A 70 -6.95 -4.22 14.66
CA ALA A 70 -7.38 -3.12 13.81
C ALA A 70 -6.19 -2.44 13.12
N LEU A 71 -5.19 -2.01 13.90
CA LEU A 71 -3.99 -1.36 13.34
C LEU A 71 -3.20 -2.29 12.42
N PHE A 72 -3.12 -3.58 12.74
CA PHE A 72 -2.47 -4.57 11.89
C PHE A 72 -3.19 -4.75 10.54
N ILE A 73 -4.53 -4.84 10.55
CA ILE A 73 -5.34 -4.98 9.33
C ILE A 73 -5.25 -3.71 8.48
N ILE A 74 -5.42 -2.54 9.10
CA ILE A 74 -5.30 -1.24 8.41
C ILE A 74 -3.91 -1.11 7.79
N GLY A 75 -2.84 -1.39 8.54
CA GLY A 75 -1.47 -1.33 8.04
C GLY A 75 -1.23 -2.32 6.89
N THR A 76 -1.70 -3.56 7.02
CA THR A 76 -1.57 -4.61 6.00
C THR A 76 -2.26 -4.26 4.68
N LEU A 77 -3.35 -3.50 4.72
CA LEU A 77 -4.05 -3.07 3.51
C LEU A 77 -3.49 -1.75 2.96
N ALA A 78 -3.32 -0.74 3.82
CA ALA A 78 -2.94 0.61 3.41
C ALA A 78 -1.48 0.69 2.94
N LEU A 79 -0.53 0.21 3.75
CA LEU A 79 0.90 0.44 3.54
C LEU A 79 1.42 -0.24 2.27
N PRO A 80 1.16 -1.55 2.03
CA PRO A 80 1.42 -2.19 0.74
C PRO A 80 0.79 -1.48 -0.45
N MET A 81 -0.41 -0.91 -0.31
CA MET A 81 -1.07 -0.24 -1.42
C MET A 81 -0.37 1.07 -1.80
N TRP A 82 0.08 1.86 -0.83
CA TRP A 82 0.91 3.04 -1.10
C TRP A 82 2.22 2.68 -1.80
N HIS A 83 2.87 1.59 -1.35
CA HIS A 83 4.07 1.08 -2.02
C HIS A 83 3.80 0.66 -3.47
N ALA A 84 2.77 -0.15 -3.69
CA ALA A 84 2.42 -0.68 -4.99
C ALA A 84 2.02 0.44 -5.96
N MET A 85 1.13 1.36 -5.55
CA MET A 85 0.65 2.42 -6.41
C MET A 85 1.74 3.45 -6.74
N HIS A 86 2.70 3.69 -5.84
CA HIS A 86 3.87 4.49 -6.17
C HIS A 86 4.73 3.83 -7.26
N ARG A 87 4.95 2.51 -7.17
CA ARG A 87 5.66 1.75 -8.22
C ARG A 87 4.88 1.72 -9.53
N VAL A 88 3.55 1.58 -9.51
CA VAL A 88 2.72 1.62 -10.72
C VAL A 88 2.78 3.01 -11.36
N HIS A 89 2.73 4.08 -10.56
CA HIS A 89 2.86 5.45 -11.07
C HIS A 89 4.15 5.65 -11.86
N HIS A 90 5.30 5.30 -11.28
CA HIS A 90 6.60 5.42 -11.95
C HIS A 90 6.79 4.35 -13.04
N GLY A 91 6.25 3.15 -12.85
CA GLY A 91 6.27 2.09 -13.86
C GLY A 91 5.53 2.44 -15.14
N MET A 92 4.48 3.25 -15.07
CA MET A 92 3.84 3.80 -16.27
C MET A 92 4.79 4.68 -17.07
N HIS A 93 5.60 5.51 -16.41
CA HIS A 93 6.62 6.31 -17.08
C HIS A 93 7.69 5.41 -17.72
N ASP A 94 8.17 4.40 -17.01
CA ASP A 94 9.19 3.46 -17.52
C ASP A 94 8.70 2.67 -18.75
N LEU A 95 7.41 2.33 -18.77
CA LEU A 95 6.73 1.68 -19.89
C LEU A 95 6.26 2.65 -20.98
N LYS A 96 6.55 3.95 -20.84
CA LYS A 96 6.20 5.02 -21.80
C LYS A 96 4.69 5.23 -21.98
N PHE A 97 3.90 4.96 -20.94
CA PHE A 97 2.50 5.39 -20.89
C PHE A 97 2.41 6.87 -20.47
N HIS A 98 1.86 7.70 -21.35
CA HIS A 98 1.78 9.15 -21.19
C HIS A 98 0.52 9.57 -20.41
N THR A 99 0.39 9.10 -19.16
CA THR A 99 -0.81 9.34 -18.34
C THR A 99 -0.81 10.69 -17.61
N GLY A 100 0.32 11.40 -17.60
CA GLY A 100 0.46 12.72 -16.99
C GLY A 100 -0.04 12.78 -15.54
N ILE A 101 -0.71 13.88 -15.19
CA ILE A 101 -1.26 14.06 -13.84
C ILE A 101 -2.36 13.05 -13.49
N VAL A 102 -3.09 12.55 -14.48
CA VAL A 102 -4.18 11.59 -14.26
C VAL A 102 -3.64 10.29 -13.69
N GLY A 103 -2.50 9.80 -14.20
CA GLY A 103 -1.84 8.60 -13.66
C GLY A 103 -1.45 8.76 -12.19
N LYS A 104 -0.87 9.92 -11.83
CA LYS A 104 -0.51 10.25 -10.45
C LYS A 104 -1.73 10.24 -9.52
N VAL A 105 -2.78 10.96 -9.92
CA VAL A 105 -4.02 11.08 -9.13
C VAL A 105 -4.70 9.73 -9.00
N ALA A 106 -4.85 8.96 -10.07
CA ALA A 106 -5.50 7.65 -10.04
C ALA A 106 -4.79 6.68 -9.08
N CYS A 107 -3.46 6.56 -9.19
CA CYS A 107 -2.66 5.70 -8.33
C CYS A 107 -2.80 6.08 -6.84
N TYR A 108 -2.62 7.35 -6.49
CA TYR A 108 -2.66 7.78 -5.09
C TYR A 108 -4.08 7.89 -4.53
N ALA A 109 -5.08 8.20 -5.36
CA ALA A 109 -6.49 8.13 -4.96
C ALA A 109 -6.91 6.68 -4.67
N PHE A 110 -6.43 5.72 -5.45
CA PHE A 110 -6.70 4.30 -5.20
C PHE A 110 -6.06 3.84 -3.87
N ALA A 111 -4.81 4.21 -3.60
CA ALA A 111 -4.17 3.92 -2.31
C ALA A 111 -4.89 4.60 -1.13
N GLY A 112 -5.33 5.85 -1.30
CA GLY A 112 -6.16 6.56 -0.34
C GLY A 112 -7.51 5.89 -0.10
N LEU A 113 -8.18 5.44 -1.16
CA LEU A 113 -9.46 4.74 -1.07
C LEU A 113 -9.35 3.45 -0.27
N ILE A 114 -8.35 2.61 -0.56
CA ILE A 114 -8.11 1.37 0.19
C ILE A 114 -7.80 1.67 1.66
N SER A 115 -7.03 2.74 1.93
CA SER A 115 -6.74 3.19 3.30
C SER A 115 -8.00 3.66 4.04
N ALA A 116 -8.91 4.36 3.37
CA ALA A 116 -10.16 4.82 3.97
C ALA A 116 -11.11 3.64 4.23
N LEU A 117 -11.28 2.75 3.25
CA LEU A 117 -12.14 1.57 3.37
C LEU A 117 -11.66 0.61 4.46
N SER A 118 -10.35 0.43 4.64
CA SER A 118 -9.83 -0.41 5.73
C SER A 118 -10.20 0.13 7.10
N VAL A 119 -10.20 1.45 7.28
CA VAL A 119 -10.66 2.09 8.53
C VAL A 119 -12.17 1.95 8.68
N ILE A 120 -12.94 2.29 7.64
CA ILE A 120 -14.41 2.25 7.67
C ILE A 120 -14.91 0.85 8.02
N PHE A 121 -14.37 -0.18 7.38
CA PHE A 121 -14.83 -1.55 7.59
C PHE A 121 -14.49 -2.11 8.96
N ILE A 122 -13.39 -1.67 9.60
CA ILE A 122 -13.11 -2.02 11.00
C ILE A 122 -14.22 -1.52 11.94
N PHE A 123 -14.82 -0.36 11.66
CA PHE A 123 -15.95 0.16 12.44
C PHE A 123 -17.30 -0.46 12.07
N MET A 124 -17.34 -1.36 11.08
CA MET A 124 -18.53 -2.05 10.61
C MET A 124 -18.52 -3.56 10.94
N VAL A 125 -17.46 -4.05 11.58
CA VAL A 125 -17.41 -5.41 12.14
C VAL A 125 -18.30 -5.48 13.37
#